data_AF-A0A7X8VWF0-F1
#
_entry.id   AF-A0A7X8VWF0-F1
#
_cell.length_a   1.000
_cell.length_b   1.000
_cell.length_c   1.000
_cell.angle_alpha   90.00
_cell.angle_beta   90.00
_cell.angle_gamma   90.00
#
_symmetry.space_group_name_H-M   'P 1'
#
loop_
_entity.id
_entity.type
_entity.pdbx_description
1 polymer ?
#
loop_
_entity_poly.entity_id
_entity_poly.type
_entity_poly.pdbx_seq_one_letter_code
_entity_poly.pdbx_strand_id
1 'polypeptide(L)'
;EAQWEYACRAGTTTALNSGKNLTGTEACPNVAELGRYNGNKGADNSADCDPSGGTATVGSYLPNQWGLYDMYGNVSEWCLDWWDNKDSPPQAVTNPKCDPPPGGGSTRKRIQRSSSWAHEAHYCRSARRRWAGPDELGNTRGFRLTAVPAEDTYLVIDLSAGQGAASYPVSYRAAPPKGGWTDEYKTTKLVLRKIPAGTFMMGSPGEEQWRVDNETQHQVTLTKNFYMGVFEVTQKQWERVMGNWPSYFENPAYRDSRPVEKVTYNAIRGSNAGSGWPANNNVDSGSFLEKLRDRTKLDFDLPTEAQWEYACRAGTTTALNSGKNLIANQMCPNVNEVGRYFYNGGKFNPADGDTTKGTAKVGSYLPNQWGLYDMHGNVREWCLDWWDGNAYSAQPVTDPTGDGAGTKRVVRGSKHNSYAGDSRSAFRDNELPNLSSSALGLRLAWPTP
;
A
#
# COMPACT_ATOMS: atom_id res chain seq x y z
N GLU A 1 -11.04 8.58 21.62
CA GLU A 1 -12.21 8.15 22.39
C GLU A 1 -13.30 7.63 21.47
N ALA A 2 -13.50 8.27 20.30
CA ALA A 2 -14.41 7.79 19.27
C ALA A 2 -14.08 6.36 18.82
N GLN A 3 -12.80 6.03 18.64
CA GLN A 3 -12.35 4.66 18.33
C GLN A 3 -12.78 3.64 19.40
N TRP A 4 -12.69 4.01 20.67
CA TRP A 4 -13.11 3.14 21.78
C TRP A 4 -14.61 2.91 21.74
N GLU A 5 -15.42 3.97 21.59
CA GLU A 5 -16.88 3.83 21.54
C GLU A 5 -17.36 3.05 20.32
N TYR A 6 -16.73 3.30 19.16
CA TYR A 6 -16.98 2.57 17.93
C TYR A 6 -16.72 1.06 18.11
N ALA A 7 -15.57 0.72 18.71
CA ALA A 7 -15.23 -0.66 19.04
C ALA A 7 -16.18 -1.27 20.08
N CYS A 8 -16.52 -0.53 21.15
CA CYS A 8 -17.45 -0.97 22.17
C CYS A 8 -18.81 -1.34 21.57
N ARG A 9 -19.35 -0.48 20.70
CA ARG A 9 -20.64 -0.67 20.02
C ARG A 9 -20.66 -1.85 19.06
N ALA A 10 -19.56 -2.11 18.35
CA ALA A 10 -19.47 -3.18 17.36
C ALA A 10 -20.67 -3.23 16.38
N GLY A 11 -21.10 -2.04 15.92
CA GLY A 11 -22.23 -1.89 15.00
C GLY A 11 -23.59 -1.62 15.64
N THR A 12 -23.74 -1.67 16.98
CA THR A 12 -25.00 -1.34 17.64
C THR A 12 -25.18 0.15 17.93
N THR A 13 -26.44 0.60 17.97
CA THR A 13 -26.81 1.98 18.32
C THR A 13 -27.32 2.12 19.76
N THR A 14 -27.58 1.00 20.44
CA THR A 14 -28.11 0.94 21.81
C THR A 14 -27.05 1.26 22.88
N ALA A 15 -27.47 1.31 24.15
CA ALA A 15 -26.55 1.53 25.27
C ALA A 15 -25.50 0.43 25.42
N LEU A 16 -25.84 -0.80 25.03
CA LEU A 16 -25.01 -2.01 25.14
C LEU A 16 -24.72 -2.62 23.76
N ASN A 17 -23.58 -3.30 23.64
CA ASN A 17 -23.13 -4.03 22.44
C ASN A 17 -24.00 -5.25 22.10
N SER A 18 -24.85 -5.68 23.02
CA SER A 18 -25.82 -6.76 22.85
C SER A 18 -27.07 -6.34 22.07
N GLY A 19 -27.17 -5.06 21.67
CA GLY A 19 -28.40 -4.52 21.08
C GLY A 19 -29.48 -4.17 22.11
N LYS A 20 -29.18 -4.30 23.41
CA LYS A 20 -30.12 -4.00 24.51
C LYS A 20 -29.84 -2.64 25.16
N ASN A 21 -30.84 -2.10 25.84
CA ASN A 21 -30.72 -0.91 26.67
C ASN A 21 -30.67 -1.25 28.17
N LEU A 22 -30.25 -0.29 28.98
CA LEU A 22 -30.28 -0.39 30.43
C LEU A 22 -31.73 -0.45 30.93
N THR A 23 -31.98 -1.29 31.93
CA THR A 23 -33.30 -1.49 32.55
C THR A 23 -33.36 -1.05 34.01
N GLY A 24 -32.24 -0.67 34.60
CA GLY A 24 -32.14 -0.22 35.99
C GLY A 24 -30.86 0.59 36.23
N THR A 25 -30.87 1.39 37.29
CA THR A 25 -29.78 2.31 37.63
C THR A 25 -28.67 1.62 38.42
N GLU A 26 -29.05 0.92 39.49
CA GLU A 26 -28.15 0.23 40.42
C GLU A 26 -27.73 -1.14 39.88
N ALA A 27 -28.71 -1.93 39.42
CA ALA A 27 -28.52 -3.24 38.83
C ALA A 27 -29.23 -3.35 37.48
N CYS A 28 -28.64 -4.06 36.53
CA CYS A 28 -29.22 -4.29 35.23
C CYS A 28 -28.84 -5.69 34.71
N PRO A 29 -29.80 -6.62 34.56
CA PRO A 29 -29.54 -7.95 34.02
C PRO A 29 -28.86 -7.93 32.65
N ASN A 30 -29.17 -6.92 31.82
CA ASN A 30 -28.55 -6.77 30.51
C ASN A 30 -27.05 -6.43 30.57
N VAL A 31 -26.56 -5.89 31.69
CA VAL A 31 -25.13 -5.61 31.92
C VAL A 31 -24.44 -6.79 32.59
N ALA A 32 -25.14 -7.58 33.40
CA ALA A 32 -24.55 -8.67 34.20
C ALA A 32 -23.82 -9.73 33.35
N GLU A 33 -24.27 -9.96 32.12
CA GLU A 33 -23.62 -10.88 31.16
C GLU A 33 -22.45 -10.24 30.41
N LEU A 34 -22.33 -8.91 30.43
CA LEU A 34 -21.41 -8.12 29.61
C LEU A 34 -20.29 -7.45 30.40
N GLY A 35 -20.41 -7.36 31.72
CA GLY A 35 -19.49 -6.57 32.51
C GLY A 35 -19.68 -6.64 34.02
N ARG A 36 -18.66 -6.14 34.74
CA ARG A 36 -18.62 -6.08 36.21
C ARG A 36 -18.93 -4.69 36.75
N TYR A 37 -19.86 -4.59 37.69
CA TYR A 37 -20.33 -3.31 38.25
C TYR A 37 -20.81 -3.47 39.71
N ASN A 38 -20.73 -2.42 40.52
CA ASN A 38 -21.14 -2.39 41.92
C ASN A 38 -20.67 -3.58 42.79
N GLY A 39 -19.43 -4.04 42.58
CA GLY A 39 -18.85 -5.24 43.21
C GLY A 39 -19.64 -6.53 42.95
N ASN A 40 -20.59 -6.48 42.01
CA ASN A 40 -21.67 -7.44 41.72
C ASN A 40 -22.54 -7.86 42.93
N LYS A 41 -23.02 -6.90 43.74
CA LYS A 41 -24.18 -7.10 44.63
C LYS A 41 -25.48 -7.33 43.82
N GLY A 42 -25.70 -8.57 43.37
CA GLY A 42 -26.95 -9.02 42.76
C GLY A 42 -26.78 -9.69 41.38
N ALA A 43 -26.92 -11.02 41.38
CA ALA A 43 -27.02 -11.94 40.24
C ALA A 43 -25.76 -12.06 39.35
N ASP A 44 -24.78 -12.79 39.86
CA ASP A 44 -23.74 -13.40 39.06
C ASP A 44 -24.18 -14.83 38.65
N ASN A 45 -24.13 -15.13 37.34
CA ASN A 45 -24.31 -16.48 36.76
C ASN A 45 -22.98 -17.02 36.17
N SER A 46 -21.84 -16.45 36.56
CA SER A 46 -20.49 -16.89 36.17
C SER A 46 -19.87 -17.69 37.31
N ALA A 47 -19.32 -18.88 37.00
CA ALA A 47 -18.78 -19.79 38.01
C ALA A 47 -17.52 -19.27 38.76
N ASP A 48 -17.01 -18.09 38.41
CA ASP A 48 -15.70 -17.56 38.83
C ASP A 48 -15.78 -16.18 39.51
N CYS A 49 -16.88 -15.87 40.22
CA CYS A 49 -16.99 -14.57 40.85
C CYS A 49 -15.96 -14.38 41.98
N ASP A 50 -15.05 -13.41 41.79
CA ASP A 50 -14.17 -12.95 42.86
C ASP A 50 -15.02 -12.32 43.99
N PRO A 51 -15.05 -12.93 45.20
CA PRO A 51 -15.86 -12.45 46.33
C PRO A 51 -15.29 -11.18 46.96
N SER A 52 -14.11 -10.71 46.54
CA SER A 52 -13.48 -9.48 47.04
C SER A 52 -14.30 -8.21 46.77
N GLY A 53 -15.26 -8.27 45.84
CA GLY A 53 -15.99 -7.11 45.35
C GLY A 53 -15.16 -6.17 44.47
N GLY A 54 -13.91 -6.55 44.14
CA GLY A 54 -12.97 -5.80 43.29
C GLY A 54 -13.11 -6.12 41.80
N THR A 55 -12.01 -6.18 41.07
CA THR A 55 -11.97 -6.56 39.63
C THR A 55 -12.37 -8.02 39.39
N ALA A 56 -12.66 -8.38 38.14
CA ALA A 56 -12.79 -9.78 37.71
C ALA A 56 -11.62 -10.18 36.81
N THR A 57 -11.42 -11.49 36.65
CA THR A 57 -10.53 -12.07 35.65
C THR A 57 -10.87 -11.52 34.26
N VAL A 58 -9.86 -11.13 33.50
CA VAL A 58 -10.02 -10.63 32.13
C VAL A 58 -10.60 -11.75 31.27
N GLY A 59 -11.63 -11.44 30.48
CA GLY A 59 -12.35 -12.39 29.63
C GLY A 59 -13.53 -13.11 30.31
N SER A 60 -13.88 -12.79 31.56
CA SER A 60 -14.99 -13.44 32.28
C SER A 60 -16.39 -13.10 31.74
N TYR A 61 -16.54 -12.01 30.99
CA TYR A 61 -17.83 -11.56 30.44
C TYR A 61 -17.91 -11.75 28.93
N LEU A 62 -19.12 -11.76 28.37
CA LEU A 62 -19.31 -12.00 26.94
C LEU A 62 -18.60 -10.94 26.08
N PRO A 63 -17.96 -11.34 24.98
CA PRO A 63 -17.36 -10.39 24.05
C PRO A 63 -18.43 -9.64 23.24
N ASN A 64 -18.04 -8.51 22.65
CA ASN A 64 -18.84 -7.87 21.61
C ASN A 64 -18.82 -8.69 20.30
N GLN A 65 -19.55 -8.22 19.27
CA GLN A 65 -19.64 -8.87 17.96
C GLN A 65 -18.29 -8.97 17.20
N TRP A 66 -17.25 -8.27 17.65
CA TRP A 66 -15.90 -8.31 17.09
C TRP A 66 -14.92 -9.13 17.94
N GLY A 67 -15.41 -9.84 18.97
CA GLY A 67 -14.57 -10.65 19.84
C GLY A 67 -13.81 -9.86 20.91
N LEU A 68 -14.17 -8.59 21.16
CA LEU A 68 -13.56 -7.79 22.22
C LEU A 68 -14.26 -8.02 23.56
N TYR A 69 -13.47 -8.44 24.55
CA TYR A 69 -13.92 -8.71 25.92
C TYR A 69 -13.84 -7.46 26.80
N ASP A 70 -14.56 -7.53 27.92
CA ASP A 70 -14.51 -6.57 29.02
C ASP A 70 -14.76 -5.12 28.57
N MET A 71 -15.70 -4.93 27.63
CA MET A 71 -16.05 -3.60 27.12
C MET A 71 -16.87 -2.78 28.14
N TYR A 72 -17.50 -3.44 29.13
CA TYR A 72 -18.32 -2.81 30.15
C TYR A 72 -17.81 -3.12 31.55
N GLY A 73 -17.58 -2.07 32.34
CA GLY A 73 -17.20 -2.25 33.73
C GLY A 73 -15.81 -2.86 33.89
N ASN A 74 -15.61 -3.65 34.95
CA ASN A 74 -14.30 -4.10 35.44
C ASN A 74 -13.39 -2.91 35.79
N VAL A 75 -12.79 -2.26 34.81
CA VAL A 75 -12.05 -0.99 35.00
C VAL A 75 -12.43 0.01 33.93
N SER A 76 -12.47 1.30 34.28
CA SER A 76 -12.58 2.35 33.27
C SER A 76 -11.27 2.46 32.52
N GLU A 77 -11.33 2.79 31.23
CA GLU A 77 -10.14 2.73 30.38
C GLU A 77 -9.74 4.11 29.90
N TRP A 78 -8.46 4.43 30.08
CA TRP A 78 -7.88 5.64 29.54
C TRP A 78 -7.99 5.71 28.01
N CYS A 79 -8.36 6.89 27.51
CA CYS A 79 -8.24 7.26 26.11
C CYS A 79 -7.15 8.33 25.95
N LEU A 80 -6.53 8.37 24.77
CA LEU A 80 -5.51 9.37 24.42
C LEU A 80 -6.06 10.80 24.43
N ASP A 81 -7.36 10.96 24.25
CA ASP A 81 -8.06 12.23 24.07
C ASP A 81 -8.09 13.05 25.36
N TRP A 82 -7.98 14.38 25.21
CA TRP A 82 -8.21 15.30 26.31
C TRP A 82 -9.70 15.47 26.58
N TRP A 83 -10.07 15.66 27.85
CA TRP A 83 -11.44 15.97 28.24
C TRP A 83 -11.82 17.39 27.80
N ASP A 84 -12.96 17.50 27.12
CA ASP A 84 -13.64 18.76 26.87
C ASP A 84 -15.06 18.72 27.47
N ASN A 85 -15.55 19.88 27.93
CA ASN A 85 -16.92 20.02 28.42
C ASN A 85 -17.94 20.17 27.28
N LYS A 86 -17.52 19.97 26.03
CA LYS A 86 -18.41 20.09 24.88
C LYS A 86 -19.02 18.73 24.61
N ASP A 87 -20.33 18.74 24.35
CA ASP A 87 -20.97 17.58 23.76
C ASP A 87 -20.33 17.28 22.40
N SER A 88 -20.36 15.99 22.02
CA SER A 88 -19.90 15.58 20.71
C SER A 88 -20.64 16.38 19.63
N PRO A 89 -19.95 16.81 18.56
CA PRO A 89 -20.53 17.67 17.54
C PRO A 89 -21.79 17.03 16.95
N PRO A 90 -22.87 17.80 16.71
CA PRO A 90 -24.13 17.27 16.18
C PRO A 90 -24.03 16.82 14.72
N GLN A 91 -22.90 17.08 14.06
CA GLN A 91 -22.64 16.74 12.67
C GLN A 91 -21.69 15.55 12.58
N ALA A 92 -21.78 14.81 11.47
CA ALA A 92 -20.85 13.73 11.18
C ALA A 92 -19.41 14.27 11.14
N VAL A 93 -18.52 13.63 11.90
CA VAL A 93 -17.09 13.95 11.95
C VAL A 93 -16.27 12.73 11.57
N THR A 94 -15.17 12.94 10.86
CA THR A 94 -14.24 11.88 10.46
C THR A 94 -13.03 11.89 11.38
N ASN A 95 -12.72 10.75 12.01
CA ASN A 95 -11.57 10.54 12.88
C ASN A 95 -11.32 11.70 13.88
N PRO A 96 -12.33 12.08 14.69
CA PRO A 96 -12.22 13.23 15.56
C PRO A 96 -11.10 13.02 16.58
N LYS A 97 -10.32 14.08 16.81
CA LYS A 97 -9.30 14.16 17.84
C LYS A 97 -9.65 15.33 18.76
N CYS A 98 -9.65 15.08 20.08
CA CYS A 98 -9.65 16.16 21.05
C CYS A 98 -8.21 16.51 21.41
N ASP A 99 -7.67 17.48 20.68
CA ASP A 99 -6.38 18.09 20.94
C ASP A 99 -6.38 18.84 22.28
N PRO A 100 -5.21 19.01 22.92
CA PRO A 100 -5.14 19.79 24.15
C PRO A 100 -5.64 21.21 23.89
N PRO A 101 -6.54 21.75 24.74
CA PRO A 101 -6.89 23.17 24.65
C PRO A 101 -5.63 24.05 24.84
N PRO A 102 -5.55 25.22 24.18
CA PRO A 102 -4.40 26.11 24.32
C PRO A 102 -4.22 26.56 25.79
N GLY A 103 -3.00 26.44 26.33
CA GLY A 103 -2.65 26.86 27.71
C GLY A 103 -2.21 25.71 28.63
N GLY A 104 -0.94 25.74 29.03
CA GLY A 104 -0.30 24.83 30.01
C GLY A 104 -0.87 24.91 31.42
N GLY A 105 -1.46 23.85 31.98
CA GLY A 105 -1.84 23.84 33.41
C GLY A 105 -2.19 22.46 33.97
N SER A 106 -1.91 22.24 35.25
CA SER A 106 -2.09 20.99 36.02
C SER A 106 -3.55 20.56 36.28
N THR A 107 -4.54 21.27 35.75
CA THR A 107 -5.97 20.93 35.83
C THR A 107 -6.48 20.11 34.63
N ARG A 108 -5.57 19.70 33.74
CA ARG A 108 -5.88 18.95 32.52
C ARG A 108 -6.34 17.54 32.84
N LYS A 109 -7.40 17.09 32.16
CA LYS A 109 -7.98 15.77 32.39
C LYS A 109 -7.99 14.96 31.09
N ARG A 110 -7.76 13.66 31.18
CA ARG A 110 -7.88 12.72 30.06
C ARG A 110 -9.24 12.04 30.10
N ILE A 111 -9.72 11.64 28.93
CA ILE A 111 -10.96 10.87 28.81
C ILE A 111 -10.73 9.47 29.38
N GLN A 112 -11.73 8.98 30.10
CA GLN A 112 -11.94 7.59 30.44
C GLN A 112 -13.25 7.11 29.81
N ARG A 113 -13.23 5.91 29.25
CA ARG A 113 -14.41 5.25 28.70
C ARG A 113 -14.81 4.04 29.53
N SER A 114 -16.03 3.57 29.30
CA SER A 114 -16.71 2.56 30.12
C SER A 114 -16.95 2.99 31.57
N SER A 115 -17.12 2.00 32.43
CA SER A 115 -17.30 2.10 33.87
C SER A 115 -16.29 1.19 34.57
N SER A 116 -16.40 1.00 35.89
CA SER A 116 -15.58 0.03 36.63
C SER A 116 -16.43 -0.83 37.56
N TRP A 117 -15.79 -1.82 38.17
CA TRP A 117 -16.36 -2.68 39.20
C TRP A 117 -17.01 -1.91 40.35
N ALA A 118 -16.59 -0.68 40.64
CA ALA A 118 -17.10 0.10 41.78
C ALA A 118 -18.36 0.93 41.46
N HIS A 119 -18.74 1.03 40.18
CA HIS A 119 -19.81 1.91 39.72
C HIS A 119 -21.09 1.12 39.44
N GLU A 120 -22.24 1.78 39.51
CA GLU A 120 -23.54 1.18 39.23
C GLU A 120 -23.74 0.80 37.76
N ALA A 121 -24.72 -0.06 37.50
CA ALA A 121 -25.01 -0.59 36.17
C ALA A 121 -25.23 0.49 35.11
N HIS A 122 -25.88 1.62 35.45
CA HIS A 122 -26.16 2.66 34.46
C HIS A 122 -24.93 3.35 33.86
N TYR A 123 -23.78 3.26 34.52
CA TYR A 123 -22.53 3.78 33.98
C TYR A 123 -21.90 2.82 32.96
N CYS A 124 -22.28 1.55 32.95
CA CYS A 124 -21.80 0.52 32.03
C CYS A 124 -22.50 0.64 30.66
N ARG A 125 -22.20 1.70 29.90
CA ARG A 125 -22.77 1.95 28.58
C ARG A 125 -21.75 2.54 27.61
N SER A 126 -21.92 2.29 26.30
CA SER A 126 -20.90 2.62 25.29
C SER A 126 -20.60 4.12 25.22
N ALA A 127 -21.63 4.95 25.45
CA ALA A 127 -21.55 6.40 25.41
C ALA A 127 -20.99 7.04 26.69
N ARG A 128 -20.68 6.26 27.74
CA ARG A 128 -20.17 6.84 28.99
C ARG A 128 -18.79 7.47 28.75
N ARG A 129 -18.69 8.76 29.05
CA ARG A 129 -17.42 9.52 29.14
C ARG A 129 -17.19 9.90 30.59
N ARG A 130 -15.99 9.72 31.11
CA ARG A 130 -15.52 10.24 32.41
C ARG A 130 -14.16 10.90 32.20
N TRP A 131 -13.68 11.60 33.21
CA TRP A 131 -12.37 12.21 33.24
C TRP A 131 -11.63 11.89 34.53
N ALA A 132 -10.30 11.95 34.44
CA ALA A 132 -9.40 12.03 35.58
C ALA A 132 -8.12 12.77 35.16
N GLY A 133 -7.42 13.38 36.11
CA GLY A 133 -6.09 13.94 35.88
C GLY A 133 -5.10 12.85 35.42
N PRO A 134 -4.19 13.14 34.48
CA PRO A 134 -3.26 12.14 33.94
C PRO A 134 -2.31 11.56 34.99
N ASP A 135 -2.05 12.30 36.07
CA ASP A 135 -1.17 11.89 37.17
C ASP A 135 -1.94 11.24 38.34
N GLU A 136 -3.28 11.13 38.24
CA GLU A 136 -4.08 10.56 39.31
C GLU A 136 -4.06 9.02 39.28
N LEU A 137 -3.71 8.42 40.42
CA LEU A 137 -3.82 6.98 40.65
C LEU A 137 -5.26 6.60 41.05
N GLY A 138 -5.70 5.39 40.69
CA GLY A 138 -7.00 4.87 41.10
C GLY A 138 -7.17 3.39 40.79
N ASN A 139 -7.75 2.64 41.73
CA ASN A 139 -7.99 1.19 41.64
C ASN A 139 -9.17 0.78 40.72
N THR A 140 -9.77 1.75 40.05
CA THR A 140 -10.87 1.55 39.09
C THR A 140 -10.45 1.83 37.66
N ARG A 141 -9.16 2.12 37.42
CA ARG A 141 -8.63 2.66 36.16
C ARG A 141 -7.66 1.67 35.54
N GLY A 142 -7.83 1.41 34.25
CA GLY A 142 -6.97 0.58 33.43
C GLY A 142 -6.79 1.19 32.05
N PHE A 143 -6.30 0.37 31.13
CA PHE A 143 -6.13 0.75 29.74
C PHE A 143 -6.13 -0.51 28.87
N ARG A 144 -6.44 -0.32 27.59
CA ARG A 144 -6.16 -1.29 26.54
C ARG A 144 -5.29 -0.66 25.48
N LEU A 145 -4.44 -1.47 24.85
CA LEU A 145 -3.56 -1.00 23.79
C LEU A 145 -4.32 -0.95 22.47
N THR A 146 -4.19 0.15 21.75
CA THR A 146 -4.60 0.25 20.35
C THR A 146 -3.35 0.29 19.49
N ALA A 147 -3.33 -0.54 18.44
CA ALA A 147 -2.36 -0.41 17.37
C ALA A 147 -3.08 0.21 16.18
N VAL A 148 -2.61 1.37 15.73
CA VAL A 148 -2.88 1.81 14.36
C VAL A 148 -1.80 1.14 13.53
N PRO A 149 -2.12 0.17 12.65
CA PRO A 149 -1.14 -0.35 11.72
C PRO A 149 -0.53 0.84 11.01
N ALA A 150 0.80 0.98 11.06
CA ALA A 150 1.46 2.00 10.30
C ALA A 150 1.07 1.75 8.83
N GLU A 151 0.56 2.78 8.13
CA GLU A 151 -0.05 2.60 6.81
C GLU A 151 0.82 1.68 5.96
N ASP A 152 0.25 0.58 5.47
CA ASP A 152 0.94 -0.42 4.64
C ASP A 152 1.42 0.25 3.34
N THR A 153 2.53 0.97 3.45
CA THR A 153 3.07 1.87 2.43
C THR A 153 3.88 1.05 1.44
N TYR A 154 4.53 0.00 1.94
CA TYR A 154 5.30 -0.97 1.18
C TYR A 154 4.87 -2.39 1.52
N LEU A 155 4.69 -3.20 0.48
CA LEU A 155 4.58 -4.66 0.55
C LEU A 155 5.95 -5.26 0.19
N VAL A 156 6.38 -6.27 0.95
CA VAL A 156 7.64 -6.96 0.75
C VAL A 156 7.39 -8.47 0.66
N ILE A 157 7.76 -9.07 -0.46
CA ILE A 157 7.71 -10.52 -0.70
C ILE A 157 9.12 -11.08 -0.55
N ASP A 158 9.30 -12.10 0.29
CA ASP A 158 10.57 -12.75 0.50
C ASP A 158 10.81 -13.93 -0.45
N LEU A 159 11.74 -13.76 -1.39
CA LEU A 159 12.15 -14.77 -2.36
C LEU A 159 13.39 -15.57 -1.93
N SER A 160 13.91 -15.39 -0.71
CA SER A 160 15.20 -15.95 -0.28
C SER A 160 15.27 -17.48 -0.40
N ALA A 161 14.14 -18.16 -0.19
CA ALA A 161 14.01 -19.61 -0.33
C ALA A 161 14.09 -20.10 -1.80
N GLY A 162 14.03 -19.20 -2.79
CA GLY A 162 14.20 -19.49 -4.21
C GLY A 162 13.10 -20.38 -4.80
N GLN A 163 13.39 -20.98 -5.96
CA GLN A 163 12.39 -21.64 -6.80
C GLN A 163 11.70 -22.83 -6.10
N GLY A 164 12.41 -23.52 -5.22
CA GLY A 164 11.91 -24.67 -4.47
C GLY A 164 11.01 -24.32 -3.29
N ALA A 165 10.76 -23.04 -3.02
CA ALA A 165 9.95 -22.62 -1.88
C ALA A 165 8.49 -23.06 -2.03
N ALA A 166 7.90 -23.58 -0.95
CA ALA A 166 6.48 -23.88 -0.86
C ALA A 166 5.62 -22.61 -0.73
N SER A 167 6.18 -21.53 -0.19
CA SER A 167 5.54 -20.22 -0.10
C SER A 167 6.58 -19.10 -0.06
N TYR A 168 6.18 -17.89 -0.46
CA TYR A 168 6.97 -16.67 -0.30
C TYR A 168 6.31 -15.78 0.76
N PRO A 169 6.95 -15.58 1.92
CA PRO A 169 6.42 -14.73 2.98
C PRO A 169 6.14 -13.31 2.49
N VAL A 170 4.96 -12.78 2.85
CA VAL A 170 4.56 -11.39 2.58
C VAL A 170 4.56 -10.62 3.89
N SER A 171 5.16 -9.43 3.88
CA SER A 171 5.20 -8.51 5.01
C SER A 171 4.95 -7.07 4.56
N TYR A 172 4.63 -6.20 5.51
CA TYR A 172 4.33 -4.79 5.23
C TYR A 172 5.24 -3.87 6.02
N ARG A 173 5.48 -2.68 5.46
CA ARG A 173 6.31 -1.63 6.08
C ARG A 173 5.73 -0.25 5.79
N ALA A 174 5.82 0.64 6.77
CA ALA A 174 5.43 2.04 6.62
C ALA A 174 6.47 2.90 5.90
N ALA A 175 7.73 2.50 5.96
CA ALA A 175 8.85 3.25 5.42
C ALA A 175 9.96 2.32 4.90
N PRO A 176 10.83 2.81 4.00
CA PRO A 176 12.06 2.11 3.65
C PRO A 176 12.89 1.81 4.91
N PRO A 177 13.67 0.72 4.93
CA PRO A 177 14.58 0.44 6.03
C PRO A 177 15.64 1.55 6.16
N LYS A 178 16.25 1.65 7.35
CA LYS A 178 17.36 2.56 7.59
C LYS A 178 18.50 2.23 6.63
N GLY A 179 18.95 3.22 5.84
CA GLY A 179 19.94 3.01 4.78
C GLY A 179 19.35 2.72 3.39
N GLY A 180 18.02 2.72 3.25
CA GLY A 180 17.34 2.50 1.97
C GLY A 180 17.36 1.04 1.52
N TRP A 181 16.93 0.81 0.28
CA TRP A 181 16.84 -0.53 -0.30
C TRP A 181 18.23 -1.04 -0.69
N THR A 182 18.82 -1.88 0.15
CA THR A 182 20.13 -2.50 -0.09
C THR A 182 20.10 -3.49 -1.26
N ASP A 183 21.26 -3.93 -1.75
CA ASP A 183 21.34 -4.98 -2.77
C ASP A 183 20.69 -6.29 -2.31
N GLU A 184 20.63 -6.58 -0.99
CA GLU A 184 19.87 -7.71 -0.44
C GLU A 184 18.37 -7.58 -0.77
N TYR A 185 17.78 -6.40 -0.57
CA TYR A 185 16.39 -6.14 -0.96
C TYR A 185 16.21 -6.30 -2.47
N LYS A 186 17.14 -5.76 -3.28
CA LYS A 186 17.06 -5.82 -4.75
C LYS A 186 17.25 -7.24 -5.32
N THR A 187 17.75 -8.20 -4.54
CA THR A 187 18.09 -9.55 -5.03
C THR A 187 17.27 -10.67 -4.39
N THR A 188 16.74 -10.45 -3.18
CA THR A 188 16.01 -11.48 -2.42
C THR A 188 14.59 -11.06 -2.05
N LYS A 189 14.20 -9.80 -2.28
CA LYS A 189 12.86 -9.31 -1.92
C LYS A 189 12.20 -8.62 -3.11
N LEU A 190 10.92 -8.86 -3.36
CA LEU A 190 10.13 -7.95 -4.22
C LEU A 190 9.53 -6.88 -3.30
N VAL A 191 9.86 -5.62 -3.57
CA VAL A 191 9.34 -4.48 -2.79
C VAL A 191 8.38 -3.70 -3.68
N LEU A 192 7.14 -3.55 -3.23
CA LEU A 192 6.12 -2.77 -3.93
C LEU A 192 5.63 -1.62 -3.05
N ARG A 193 5.41 -0.45 -3.64
CA ARG A 193 4.87 0.75 -3.01
C ARG A 193 3.36 0.83 -3.24
N LYS A 194 2.57 1.10 -2.20
CA LYS A 194 1.14 1.41 -2.28
C LYS A 194 0.91 2.77 -2.95
N ILE A 195 0.45 2.76 -4.18
CA ILE A 195 0.05 3.92 -4.94
C ILE A 195 -1.40 4.29 -4.59
N PRO A 196 -1.68 5.54 -4.17
CA PRO A 196 -3.03 5.94 -3.81
C PRO A 196 -3.94 6.01 -5.04
N ALA A 197 -5.25 5.77 -4.85
CA ALA A 197 -6.27 6.09 -5.85
C ALA A 197 -6.24 7.59 -6.18
N GLY A 198 -6.62 7.95 -7.40
CA GLY A 198 -6.70 9.36 -7.78
C GLY A 198 -6.91 9.59 -9.26
N THR A 199 -6.94 10.87 -9.61
CA THR A 199 -7.16 11.34 -10.98
C THR A 199 -5.91 12.08 -11.47
N PHE A 200 -5.52 11.87 -12.73
CA PHE A 200 -4.40 12.56 -13.35
C PHE A 200 -4.63 12.82 -14.84
N MET A 201 -3.77 13.65 -15.43
CA MET A 201 -3.70 13.84 -16.86
C MET A 201 -2.69 12.88 -17.49
N MET A 202 -3.22 11.92 -18.25
CA MET A 202 -2.45 10.97 -19.05
C MET A 202 -2.18 11.54 -20.43
N GLY A 203 -1.01 11.23 -21.02
CA GLY A 203 -0.56 11.78 -22.29
C GLY A 203 0.22 13.10 -22.14
N SER A 204 0.63 13.67 -23.26
CA SER A 204 1.50 14.86 -23.32
C SER A 204 0.73 16.12 -23.74
N PRO A 205 1.01 17.30 -23.19
CA PRO A 205 0.44 18.55 -23.69
C PRO A 205 0.95 18.87 -25.11
N GLY A 206 0.19 19.69 -25.83
CA GLY A 206 0.43 20.03 -27.24
C GLY A 206 1.85 20.50 -27.57
N GLU A 207 2.44 21.26 -26.65
CA GLU A 207 3.74 21.93 -26.79
C GLU A 207 4.90 21.15 -26.17
N GLU A 208 4.66 19.93 -25.65
CA GLU A 208 5.73 19.12 -25.08
C GLU A 208 6.74 18.72 -26.17
N GLN A 209 8.01 19.04 -25.94
CA GLN A 209 9.09 18.74 -26.88
C GLN A 209 9.20 17.22 -27.09
N TRP A 210 9.26 16.82 -28.36
CA TRP A 210 9.43 15.42 -28.81
C TRP A 210 8.27 14.50 -28.44
N ARG A 211 7.08 15.08 -28.19
CA ARG A 211 5.83 14.32 -28.17
C ARG A 211 5.57 13.61 -29.48
N VAL A 212 4.85 12.50 -29.41
CA VAL A 212 4.33 11.80 -30.59
C VAL A 212 2.81 11.87 -30.64
N ASP A 213 2.24 11.66 -31.83
CA ASP A 213 0.82 11.95 -32.10
C ASP A 213 -0.16 11.07 -31.30
N ASN A 214 0.30 9.92 -30.79
CA ASN A 214 -0.54 8.98 -30.05
C ASN A 214 -0.65 9.27 -28.53
N GLU A 215 -0.17 10.43 -28.08
CA GLU A 215 -0.11 10.84 -26.68
C GLU A 215 -1.16 11.92 -26.34
N THR A 216 -2.32 11.92 -27.02
CA THR A 216 -3.40 12.90 -26.75
C THR A 216 -3.74 12.96 -25.26
N GLN A 217 -3.66 14.17 -24.71
CA GLN A 217 -3.84 14.37 -23.29
C GLN A 217 -5.33 14.21 -22.88
N HIS A 218 -5.60 13.41 -21.86
CA HIS A 218 -6.96 13.11 -21.38
C HIS A 218 -6.95 12.73 -19.89
N GLN A 219 -8.08 12.92 -19.21
CA GLN A 219 -8.19 12.67 -17.77
C GLN A 219 -8.44 11.20 -17.49
N VAL A 220 -7.66 10.62 -16.58
CA VAL A 220 -7.83 9.24 -16.11
C VAL A 220 -8.07 9.23 -14.62
N THR A 221 -9.08 8.49 -14.17
CA THR A 221 -9.33 8.23 -12.74
C THR A 221 -9.06 6.77 -12.42
N LEU A 222 -8.14 6.52 -11.50
CA LEU A 222 -7.90 5.20 -10.90
C LEU A 222 -8.65 5.15 -9.56
N THR A 223 -9.67 4.31 -9.44
CA THR A 223 -10.60 4.33 -8.30
C THR A 223 -10.09 3.60 -7.07
N LYS A 224 -9.06 2.77 -7.24
CA LYS A 224 -8.49 1.93 -6.19
C LYS A 224 -7.02 2.22 -6.00
N ASN A 225 -6.56 2.05 -4.76
CA ASN A 225 -5.14 1.94 -4.50
C ASN A 225 -4.61 0.68 -5.20
N PHE A 226 -3.32 0.66 -5.50
CA PHE A 226 -2.64 -0.54 -5.98
C PHE A 226 -1.20 -0.51 -5.48
N TYR A 227 -0.57 -1.67 -5.36
CA TYR A 227 0.86 -1.75 -5.14
C TYR A 227 1.59 -1.78 -6.48
N MET A 228 2.74 -1.12 -6.59
CA MET A 228 3.61 -1.19 -7.76
C MET A 228 5.06 -1.36 -7.34
N GLY A 229 5.81 -2.20 -8.05
CA GLY A 229 7.22 -2.49 -7.79
C GLY A 229 8.04 -1.22 -7.67
N VAL A 230 8.75 -1.05 -6.55
CA VAL A 230 9.69 0.05 -6.32
C VAL A 230 10.76 0.09 -7.42
N PHE A 231 11.16 -1.09 -7.89
CA PHE A 231 12.12 -1.31 -8.95
C PHE A 231 11.49 -2.19 -10.05
N GLU A 232 12.12 -2.18 -11.23
CA GLU A 232 12.00 -3.27 -12.19
C GLU A 232 12.36 -4.60 -11.49
N VAL A 233 11.77 -5.71 -11.93
CA VAL A 233 12.15 -7.05 -11.42
C VAL A 233 13.60 -7.32 -11.83
N THR A 234 14.45 -7.72 -10.89
CA THR A 234 15.87 -7.96 -11.14
C THR A 234 16.15 -9.35 -11.68
N GLN A 235 17.32 -9.54 -12.31
CA GLN A 235 17.75 -10.84 -12.83
C GLN A 235 17.79 -11.90 -11.72
N LYS A 236 18.25 -11.53 -10.52
CA LYS A 236 18.28 -12.47 -9.39
C LYS A 236 16.89 -12.80 -8.86
N GLN A 237 15.98 -11.82 -8.80
CA GLN A 237 14.59 -12.08 -8.44
C GLN A 237 13.90 -12.99 -9.46
N TRP A 238 14.13 -12.78 -10.76
CA TRP A 238 13.65 -13.67 -11.81
C TRP A 238 14.18 -15.09 -11.63
N GLU A 239 15.49 -15.27 -11.45
CA GLU A 239 16.11 -16.59 -11.24
C GLU A 239 15.51 -17.29 -10.01
N ARG A 240 15.25 -16.56 -8.93
CA ARG A 240 14.62 -17.12 -7.73
C ARG A 240 13.20 -17.61 -7.96
N VAL A 241 12.45 -17.05 -8.91
CA VAL A 241 11.10 -17.52 -9.23
C VAL A 241 11.11 -18.60 -10.32
N MET A 242 11.94 -18.40 -11.35
CA MET A 242 11.88 -19.18 -12.59
C MET A 242 12.90 -20.31 -12.66
N GLY A 243 14.04 -20.19 -11.98
CA GLY A 243 15.14 -21.14 -12.01
C GLY A 243 16.11 -20.98 -13.17
N ASN A 244 15.99 -19.92 -13.97
CA ASN A 244 16.83 -19.68 -15.14
C ASN A 244 17.29 -18.22 -15.23
N TRP A 245 18.21 -17.96 -16.16
CA TRP A 245 18.84 -16.65 -16.35
C TRP A 245 18.81 -16.23 -17.84
N PRO A 246 17.74 -15.58 -18.33
CA PRO A 246 17.59 -15.27 -19.75
C PRO A 246 18.37 -14.04 -20.21
N SER A 247 18.77 -13.18 -19.26
CA SER A 247 19.27 -11.84 -19.51
C SER A 247 20.63 -11.82 -20.21
N TYR A 248 20.79 -10.88 -21.14
CA TYR A 248 22.01 -10.62 -21.91
C TYR A 248 23.13 -9.99 -21.08
N PHE A 249 22.80 -9.07 -20.16
CA PHE A 249 23.80 -8.29 -19.42
C PHE A 249 24.31 -9.02 -18.16
N GLU A 250 25.00 -10.14 -18.39
CA GLU A 250 25.33 -11.17 -17.40
C GLU A 250 26.64 -10.99 -16.61
N ASN A 251 27.21 -9.78 -16.55
CA ASN A 251 28.44 -9.53 -15.78
C ASN A 251 28.22 -9.87 -14.28
N PRO A 252 28.92 -10.86 -13.70
CA PRO A 252 28.67 -11.33 -12.33
C PRO A 252 28.77 -10.27 -11.24
N ALA A 253 29.52 -9.18 -11.46
CA ALA A 253 29.67 -8.11 -10.48
C ALA A 253 28.41 -7.23 -10.32
N TYR A 254 27.53 -7.22 -11.34
CA TYR A 254 26.37 -6.30 -11.39
C TYR A 254 25.05 -7.00 -11.67
N ARG A 255 25.08 -8.16 -12.35
CA ARG A 255 23.90 -8.81 -12.93
C ARG A 255 22.77 -9.07 -11.94
N ASP A 256 23.11 -9.39 -10.69
CA ASP A 256 22.11 -9.80 -9.70
C ASP A 256 21.07 -8.71 -9.41
N SER A 257 21.48 -7.43 -9.35
CA SER A 257 20.60 -6.29 -9.11
C SER A 257 20.31 -5.44 -10.35
N ARG A 258 20.67 -5.92 -11.55
CA ARG A 258 20.18 -5.35 -12.82
C ARG A 258 18.75 -5.82 -13.10
N PRO A 259 17.95 -5.07 -13.88
CA PRO A 259 16.65 -5.56 -14.31
C PRO A 259 16.79 -6.84 -15.13
N VAL A 260 15.83 -7.74 -14.99
CA VAL A 260 15.69 -8.85 -15.93
C VAL A 260 15.27 -8.29 -17.29
N GLU A 261 16.00 -8.71 -18.32
CA GLU A 261 15.67 -8.46 -19.72
C GLU A 261 15.75 -9.76 -20.52
N LYS A 262 15.38 -9.69 -21.81
CA LYS A 262 15.12 -10.84 -22.69
C LYS A 262 14.00 -11.75 -22.19
N VAL A 263 12.98 -11.16 -21.58
CA VAL A 263 11.75 -11.84 -21.16
C VAL A 263 10.57 -11.39 -22.01
N THR A 264 9.82 -12.36 -22.53
CA THR A 264 8.64 -12.12 -23.36
C THR A 264 7.40 -11.91 -22.47
N TYR A 265 6.39 -11.22 -22.96
CA TYR A 265 5.08 -11.17 -22.29
C TYR A 265 4.54 -12.58 -22.04
N ASN A 266 4.73 -13.49 -23.01
CA ASN A 266 4.31 -14.88 -22.89
C ASN A 266 5.05 -15.66 -21.80
N ALA A 267 6.32 -15.36 -21.51
CA ALA A 267 7.03 -15.97 -20.38
C ALA A 267 6.51 -15.44 -19.02
N ILE A 268 6.00 -14.21 -19.02
CA ILE A 268 5.51 -13.53 -17.81
C ILE A 268 4.09 -14.00 -17.47
N ARG A 269 3.18 -13.95 -18.46
CA ARG A 269 1.75 -14.25 -18.31
C ARG A 269 1.30 -15.54 -18.96
N GLY A 270 1.93 -15.96 -20.04
CA GLY A 270 1.44 -17.04 -20.91
C GLY A 270 0.92 -16.57 -22.27
N SER A 271 0.83 -17.49 -23.23
CA SER A 271 0.33 -17.24 -24.58
C SER A 271 -1.12 -17.68 -24.80
N ASN A 272 -1.73 -18.37 -23.83
CA ASN A 272 -3.09 -18.91 -23.94
C ASN A 272 -4.04 -18.23 -22.94
N ALA A 273 -4.08 -18.69 -21.69
CA ALA A 273 -4.83 -18.03 -20.63
C ALA A 273 -4.25 -16.64 -20.35
N GLY A 274 -2.91 -16.54 -20.36
CA GLY A 274 -2.17 -15.29 -20.16
C GLY A 274 -2.49 -14.17 -21.15
N SER A 275 -2.95 -14.49 -22.36
CA SER A 275 -3.33 -13.49 -23.36
C SER A 275 -4.73 -12.92 -23.16
N GLY A 276 -5.51 -13.48 -22.22
CA GLY A 276 -6.92 -13.17 -22.01
C GLY A 276 -7.26 -11.79 -21.43
N TRP A 277 -6.26 -10.99 -21.03
CA TRP A 277 -6.49 -9.62 -20.57
C TRP A 277 -7.07 -8.74 -21.70
N PRO A 278 -8.10 -7.90 -21.45
CA PRO A 278 -8.76 -7.64 -20.15
C PRO A 278 -9.97 -8.52 -19.84
N ALA A 279 -10.39 -9.42 -20.74
CA ALA A 279 -11.58 -10.26 -20.54
C ALA A 279 -11.48 -11.17 -19.31
N ASN A 280 -10.26 -11.54 -18.91
CA ASN A 280 -9.98 -12.22 -17.65
C ASN A 280 -8.55 -11.93 -17.19
N ASN A 281 -8.25 -12.26 -15.92
CA ASN A 281 -6.92 -12.10 -15.36
C ASN A 281 -6.12 -13.41 -15.25
N ASN A 282 -6.42 -14.43 -16.06
CA ASN A 282 -5.74 -15.71 -15.96
C ASN A 282 -4.31 -15.64 -16.49
N VAL A 283 -3.49 -16.57 -16.04
CA VAL A 283 -2.09 -16.75 -16.45
C VAL A 283 -1.81 -18.23 -16.72
N ASP A 284 -0.88 -18.53 -17.63
CA ASP A 284 -0.53 -19.91 -17.98
C ASP A 284 0.26 -20.57 -16.85
N SER A 285 0.04 -21.87 -16.65
CA SER A 285 0.85 -22.69 -15.74
C SER A 285 2.33 -22.62 -16.12
N GLY A 286 3.20 -22.43 -15.13
CA GLY A 286 4.64 -22.33 -15.33
C GLY A 286 5.14 -20.96 -15.77
N SER A 287 4.25 -20.00 -16.05
CA SER A 287 4.62 -18.60 -16.27
C SER A 287 5.18 -17.96 -14.99
N PHE A 288 5.90 -16.84 -15.14
CA PHE A 288 6.44 -16.10 -13.98
C PHE A 288 5.34 -15.73 -12.99
N LEU A 289 4.22 -15.18 -13.48
CA LEU A 289 3.13 -14.75 -12.61
C LEU A 289 2.41 -15.93 -11.97
N GLU A 290 2.19 -17.04 -12.67
CA GLU A 290 1.57 -18.21 -12.05
C GLU A 290 2.41 -18.71 -10.87
N LYS A 291 3.73 -18.86 -11.07
CA LYS A 291 4.67 -19.26 -10.02
C LYS A 291 4.69 -18.30 -8.83
N LEU A 292 4.57 -17.00 -9.08
CA LEU A 292 4.56 -15.99 -8.03
C LEU A 292 3.22 -15.98 -7.27
N ARG A 293 2.09 -16.03 -7.99
CA ARG A 293 0.74 -16.06 -7.43
C ARG A 293 0.52 -17.32 -6.60
N ASP A 294 1.00 -18.47 -7.06
CA ASP A 294 0.87 -19.72 -6.31
C ASP A 294 1.61 -19.67 -4.97
N ARG A 295 2.82 -19.11 -4.92
CA ARG A 295 3.61 -19.07 -3.67
C ARG A 295 3.23 -17.96 -2.71
N THR A 296 2.59 -16.90 -3.20
CA THR A 296 2.16 -15.74 -2.37
C THR A 296 0.68 -15.77 -2.03
N LYS A 297 -0.13 -16.48 -2.83
CA LYS A 297 -1.60 -16.46 -2.81
C LYS A 297 -2.21 -15.07 -3.04
N LEU A 298 -1.47 -14.19 -3.72
CA LEU A 298 -1.90 -12.85 -4.12
C LEU A 298 -1.92 -12.75 -5.64
N ASP A 299 -2.87 -11.99 -6.19
CA ASP A 299 -3.10 -11.88 -7.64
C ASP A 299 -2.20 -10.82 -8.31
N PHE A 300 -0.88 -10.97 -8.20
CA PHE A 300 0.11 -10.05 -8.78
C PHE A 300 0.09 -10.03 -10.31
N ASP A 301 0.45 -8.89 -10.90
CA ASP A 301 0.43 -8.71 -12.34
C ASP A 301 1.43 -7.69 -12.88
N LEU A 302 1.39 -7.43 -14.19
CA LEU A 302 1.91 -6.22 -14.82
C LEU A 302 0.97 -5.04 -14.54
N PRO A 303 1.45 -3.79 -14.52
CA PRO A 303 0.58 -2.62 -14.44
C PRO A 303 -0.24 -2.46 -15.73
N THR A 304 -1.43 -1.87 -15.63
CA THR A 304 -2.04 -1.25 -16.82
C THR A 304 -1.20 -0.06 -17.27
N GLU A 305 -1.36 0.36 -18.53
CA GLU A 305 -0.65 1.51 -19.08
C GLU A 305 -0.94 2.78 -18.27
N ALA A 306 -2.20 2.96 -17.87
CA ALA A 306 -2.63 4.06 -17.03
C ALA A 306 -2.03 4.00 -15.62
N GLN A 307 -1.98 2.82 -14.99
CA GLN A 307 -1.31 2.63 -13.70
C GLN A 307 0.17 2.99 -13.79
N TRP A 308 0.85 2.54 -14.87
CA TRP A 308 2.26 2.82 -15.09
C TRP A 308 2.52 4.32 -15.22
N GLU A 309 1.76 5.04 -16.06
CA GLU A 309 1.98 6.48 -16.27
C GLU A 309 1.65 7.29 -15.02
N TYR A 310 0.56 6.95 -14.33
CA TYR A 310 0.17 7.60 -13.07
C TYR A 310 1.27 7.47 -12.03
N ALA A 311 1.79 6.26 -11.86
CA ALA A 311 2.86 5.95 -10.94
C ALA A 311 4.19 6.58 -11.38
N CYS A 312 4.50 6.65 -12.67
CA CYS A 312 5.67 7.35 -13.21
C CYS A 312 5.65 8.82 -12.83
N ARG A 313 4.53 9.52 -13.11
CA ARG A 313 4.34 10.94 -12.87
C ARG A 313 4.35 11.32 -11.40
N ALA A 314 3.79 10.50 -10.51
CA ALA A 314 3.73 10.74 -9.07
C ALA A 314 3.26 12.17 -8.70
N GLY A 315 2.27 12.68 -9.44
CA GLY A 315 1.70 14.03 -9.26
C GLY A 315 2.32 15.13 -10.12
N THR A 316 3.36 14.86 -10.90
CA THR A 316 3.93 15.85 -11.83
C THR A 316 3.18 15.90 -13.17
N THR A 317 3.18 17.07 -13.79
CA THR A 317 2.58 17.30 -15.13
C THR A 317 3.61 17.56 -16.22
N THR A 318 4.90 17.57 -15.85
CA THR A 318 6.03 17.77 -16.76
C THR A 318 6.41 16.49 -17.49
N ALA A 319 7.29 16.62 -18.49
CA ALA A 319 7.79 15.50 -19.27
C ALA A 319 8.53 14.45 -18.42
N LEU A 320 9.19 14.85 -17.32
CA LEU A 320 9.86 13.96 -16.36
C LEU A 320 9.26 14.08 -14.96
N ASN A 321 9.33 13.01 -14.18
CA ASN A 321 8.87 12.94 -12.78
C ASN A 321 9.69 13.80 -11.81
N SER A 322 10.83 14.32 -12.24
CA SER A 322 11.63 15.30 -11.49
C SER A 322 10.99 16.69 -11.45
N GLY A 323 9.86 16.91 -12.12
CA GLY A 323 9.27 18.24 -12.30
C GLY A 323 9.94 19.06 -13.41
N LYS A 324 10.69 18.43 -14.32
CA LYS A 324 11.46 19.09 -15.40
C LYS A 324 10.97 18.63 -16.77
N ASN A 325 11.06 19.53 -17.75
CA ASN A 325 10.84 19.20 -19.17
C ASN A 325 12.17 18.88 -19.86
N LEU A 326 12.12 18.20 -21.00
CA LEU A 326 13.30 17.99 -21.83
C LEU A 326 13.75 19.31 -22.47
N ILE A 327 15.07 19.49 -22.55
CA ILE A 327 15.71 20.64 -23.22
C ILE A 327 16.63 20.23 -24.38
N ALA A 328 16.75 18.93 -24.64
CA ALA A 328 17.56 18.37 -25.73
C ALA A 328 17.04 16.96 -26.07
N ASN A 329 17.06 16.60 -27.36
CA ASN A 329 16.52 15.30 -27.82
C ASN A 329 17.46 14.13 -27.51
N GLN A 330 18.74 14.26 -27.82
CA GLN A 330 19.67 13.12 -27.75
C GLN A 330 20.21 12.89 -26.33
N MET A 331 20.86 13.91 -25.76
CA MET A 331 21.36 13.91 -24.39
C MET A 331 20.81 15.12 -23.65
N CYS A 332 20.08 14.88 -22.56
CA CYS A 332 19.45 15.93 -21.76
C CYS A 332 19.93 15.84 -20.30
N PRO A 333 20.53 16.91 -19.75
CA PRO A 333 20.93 16.93 -18.34
C PRO A 333 19.80 16.57 -17.37
N ASN A 334 18.55 16.93 -17.69
CA ASN A 334 17.40 16.65 -16.85
C ASN A 334 17.10 15.14 -16.73
N VAL A 335 17.41 14.33 -17.75
CA VAL A 335 17.21 12.87 -17.69
C VAL A 335 18.34 12.18 -16.91
N ASN A 336 19.54 12.77 -16.86
CA ASN A 336 20.68 12.20 -16.12
C ASN A 336 20.37 12.01 -14.62
N GLU A 337 19.45 12.79 -14.07
CA GLU A 337 19.04 12.70 -12.66
C GLU A 337 18.14 11.48 -12.38
N VAL A 338 17.38 11.03 -13.38
CA VAL A 338 16.23 10.12 -13.19
C VAL A 338 16.30 8.84 -14.03
N GLY A 339 17.28 8.67 -14.92
CA GLY A 339 17.31 7.48 -15.77
C GLY A 339 18.63 7.14 -16.45
N ARG A 340 18.75 5.85 -16.75
CA ARG A 340 19.75 5.26 -17.64
C ARG A 340 19.26 5.37 -19.09
N TYR A 341 19.95 6.13 -19.93
CA TYR A 341 19.57 6.36 -21.33
C TYR A 341 20.81 6.72 -22.16
N PHE A 342 20.70 6.66 -23.49
CA PHE A 342 21.75 7.03 -24.45
C PHE A 342 23.17 6.55 -24.07
N TYR A 343 23.28 5.31 -23.59
CA TYR A 343 24.54 4.70 -23.16
C TYR A 343 25.31 5.57 -22.14
N ASN A 344 24.60 6.26 -21.24
CA ASN A 344 25.19 7.19 -20.26
C ASN A 344 25.88 6.49 -19.07
N GLY A 345 26.03 5.16 -19.09
CA GLY A 345 26.81 4.44 -18.08
C GLY A 345 28.26 4.89 -18.02
N GLY A 346 28.76 5.06 -16.80
CA GLY A 346 30.09 5.63 -16.53
C GLY A 346 30.25 7.10 -16.89
N LYS A 347 29.20 7.78 -17.40
CA LYS A 347 29.18 9.23 -17.62
C LYS A 347 28.41 9.89 -16.48
N PHE A 348 28.79 11.12 -16.13
CA PHE A 348 28.12 11.92 -15.10
C PHE A 348 28.11 11.31 -13.68
N ASN A 349 29.08 10.42 -13.39
CA ASN A 349 29.37 9.90 -12.05
C ASN A 349 28.19 9.14 -11.39
N PRO A 350 27.69 8.05 -12.00
CA PRO A 350 26.60 7.27 -11.40
C PRO A 350 27.03 6.67 -10.06
N ALA A 351 26.13 6.66 -9.07
CA ALA A 351 26.42 6.22 -7.71
C ALA A 351 26.87 4.75 -7.59
N ASP A 352 26.58 3.93 -8.60
CA ASP A 352 26.88 2.49 -8.64
C ASP A 352 28.23 2.14 -9.28
N GLY A 353 28.93 3.11 -9.89
CA GLY A 353 30.18 2.89 -10.60
C GLY A 353 30.07 1.97 -11.84
N ASP A 354 28.87 1.69 -12.32
CA ASP A 354 28.65 0.82 -13.49
C ASP A 354 28.95 1.60 -14.78
N THR A 355 30.16 1.39 -15.32
CA THR A 355 30.63 2.00 -16.57
C THR A 355 30.21 1.23 -17.83
N THR A 356 29.38 0.19 -17.70
CA THR A 356 28.91 -0.52 -18.88
C THR A 356 28.01 0.37 -19.72
N LYS A 357 27.91 0.11 -21.02
CA LYS A 357 26.94 0.77 -21.89
C LYS A 357 25.56 0.09 -21.83
N GLY A 358 25.36 -0.90 -20.96
CA GLY A 358 24.12 -1.68 -20.85
C GLY A 358 23.15 -1.16 -19.79
N THR A 359 22.31 -2.04 -19.28
CA THR A 359 21.46 -1.78 -18.11
C THR A 359 22.29 -1.49 -16.86
N ALA A 360 21.74 -0.68 -15.95
CA ALA A 360 22.32 -0.35 -14.66
C ALA A 360 21.68 -1.19 -13.54
N LYS A 361 22.29 -1.20 -12.35
CA LYS A 361 21.61 -1.72 -11.17
C LYS A 361 20.32 -0.92 -10.94
N VAL A 362 19.23 -1.59 -10.57
CA VAL A 362 17.98 -0.89 -10.24
C VAL A 362 18.20 0.05 -9.04
N GLY A 363 17.55 1.21 -9.08
CA GLY A 363 17.66 2.22 -8.04
C GLY A 363 18.96 3.00 -8.04
N SER A 364 19.62 3.12 -9.19
CA SER A 364 20.87 3.89 -9.33
C SER A 364 20.64 5.38 -9.60
N TYR A 365 19.42 5.75 -10.00
CA TYR A 365 18.99 7.13 -10.28
C TYR A 365 17.99 7.61 -9.22
N LEU A 366 17.66 8.90 -9.21
CA LEU A 366 16.72 9.43 -8.22
C LEU A 366 15.32 8.82 -8.42
N PRO A 367 14.62 8.46 -7.32
CA PRO A 367 13.24 8.04 -7.41
C PRO A 367 12.31 9.23 -7.62
N ASN A 368 11.08 8.95 -8.04
CA ASN A 368 10.01 9.95 -7.99
C ASN A 368 9.48 10.19 -6.56
N GLN A 369 8.50 11.07 -6.43
CA GLN A 369 7.91 11.53 -5.17
C GLN A 369 7.19 10.41 -4.40
N TRP A 370 6.92 9.28 -5.04
CA TRP A 370 6.35 8.09 -4.40
C TRP A 370 7.39 7.02 -4.09
N GLY A 371 8.65 7.24 -4.44
CA GLY A 371 9.75 6.31 -4.17
C GLY A 371 9.94 5.23 -5.23
N LEU A 372 9.40 5.41 -6.44
CA LEU A 372 9.60 4.51 -7.58
C LEU A 372 10.84 4.93 -8.37
N TYR A 373 11.67 3.97 -8.74
CA TYR A 373 12.94 4.18 -9.43
C TYR A 373 12.87 3.75 -10.90
N ASP A 374 13.80 4.28 -11.69
CA ASP A 374 14.11 3.86 -13.07
C ASP A 374 12.95 4.06 -14.07
N MET A 375 11.94 4.85 -13.73
CA MET A 375 10.76 5.10 -14.57
C MET A 375 11.06 5.80 -15.91
N HIS A 376 12.27 6.34 -16.10
CA HIS A 376 12.69 7.11 -17.28
C HIS A 376 13.87 6.47 -18.02
N GLY A 377 14.08 5.16 -17.91
CA GLY A 377 15.18 4.49 -18.62
C GLY A 377 15.42 3.06 -18.17
N ASN A 378 16.67 2.61 -18.33
CA ASN A 378 17.13 1.26 -18.00
C ASN A 378 16.58 0.18 -18.95
N VAL A 379 15.36 -0.31 -18.72
CA VAL A 379 14.63 -1.16 -19.68
C VAL A 379 13.21 -0.64 -19.89
N ARG A 380 12.64 -0.91 -21.08
CA ARG A 380 11.21 -0.74 -21.27
C ARG A 380 10.48 -1.79 -20.44
N GLU A 381 9.28 -1.47 -20.00
CA GLU A 381 8.49 -2.32 -19.11
C GLU A 381 7.19 -2.76 -19.80
N TRP A 382 6.91 -4.07 -19.80
CA TRP A 382 5.63 -4.60 -20.27
C TRP A 382 4.45 -4.08 -19.45
N CYS A 383 3.38 -3.65 -20.13
CA CYS A 383 2.07 -3.36 -19.53
C CYS A 383 1.02 -4.40 -19.95
N LEU A 384 -0.10 -4.46 -19.23
CA LEU A 384 -1.20 -5.37 -19.53
C LEU A 384 -1.86 -5.12 -20.88
N ASP A 385 -2.00 -3.84 -21.23
CA ASP A 385 -2.86 -3.33 -22.28
C ASP A 385 -2.44 -3.84 -23.67
N TRP A 386 -3.44 -4.14 -24.50
CA TRP A 386 -3.23 -4.31 -25.93
C TRP A 386 -2.96 -2.94 -26.58
N TRP A 387 -2.04 -2.91 -27.53
CA TRP A 387 -1.72 -1.73 -28.33
C TRP A 387 -2.71 -1.60 -29.49
N ASP A 388 -3.34 -0.44 -29.59
CA ASP A 388 -4.32 -0.10 -30.62
C ASP A 388 -3.73 0.73 -31.77
N GLY A 389 -2.57 1.36 -31.54
CA GLY A 389 -1.90 2.24 -32.50
C GLY A 389 -2.57 3.60 -32.70
N ASN A 390 -3.68 3.86 -32.01
CA ASN A 390 -4.42 5.10 -32.15
C ASN A 390 -3.95 6.12 -31.12
N ALA A 391 -4.23 7.39 -31.43
CA ALA A 391 -4.16 8.41 -30.41
C ALA A 391 -5.24 8.19 -29.37
N TYR A 392 -4.92 8.48 -28.11
CA TYR A 392 -5.92 8.47 -27.05
C TYR A 392 -7.12 9.35 -27.42
N SER A 393 -8.31 8.91 -26.99
CA SER A 393 -9.47 9.78 -26.95
C SER A 393 -9.22 10.92 -25.96
N ALA A 394 -9.66 12.14 -26.31
CA ALA A 394 -9.61 13.28 -25.38
C ALA A 394 -10.64 13.18 -24.23
N GLN A 395 -11.51 12.16 -24.24
CA GLN A 395 -12.56 11.98 -23.25
C GLN A 395 -12.00 11.46 -21.91
N PRO A 396 -12.58 11.85 -20.78
CA PRO A 396 -12.20 11.29 -19.48
C PRO A 396 -12.57 9.81 -19.39
N VAL A 397 -11.71 9.02 -18.75
CA VAL A 397 -11.92 7.58 -18.53
C VAL A 397 -11.67 7.20 -17.07
N THR A 398 -12.28 6.10 -16.64
CA THR A 398 -12.14 5.54 -15.28
C THR A 398 -11.64 4.11 -15.39
N ASP A 399 -10.58 3.77 -14.65
CA ASP A 399 -9.93 2.46 -14.62
C ASP A 399 -9.73 1.84 -16.03
N PRO A 400 -9.09 2.54 -17.00
CA PRO A 400 -8.89 1.99 -18.33
C PRO A 400 -7.99 0.75 -18.28
N THR A 401 -8.37 -0.27 -19.07
CA THR A 401 -7.69 -1.58 -19.13
C THR A 401 -7.12 -1.89 -20.51
N GLY A 402 -7.13 -0.90 -21.40
CA GLY A 402 -6.71 -1.02 -22.80
C GLY A 402 -7.78 -1.67 -23.68
N ASP A 403 -7.40 -1.93 -24.93
CA ASP A 403 -8.29 -2.56 -25.90
C ASP A 403 -8.58 -4.03 -25.56
N GLY A 404 -9.73 -4.53 -26.02
CA GLY A 404 -10.17 -5.90 -25.76
C GLY A 404 -9.33 -6.98 -26.46
N ALA A 405 -8.62 -6.62 -27.54
CA ALA A 405 -7.76 -7.52 -28.31
C ALA A 405 -6.71 -6.71 -29.09
N GLY A 406 -5.60 -7.35 -29.46
CA GLY A 406 -4.56 -6.71 -30.27
C GLY A 406 -3.50 -7.70 -30.72
N THR A 407 -2.54 -7.23 -31.52
CA THR A 407 -1.39 -8.03 -31.97
C THR A 407 -0.12 -7.75 -31.17
N LYS A 408 -0.07 -6.61 -30.50
CA LYS A 408 1.09 -6.14 -29.72
C LYS A 408 0.63 -5.65 -28.35
N ARG A 409 1.49 -5.77 -27.34
CA ARG A 409 1.23 -5.24 -26.00
C ARG A 409 1.94 -3.90 -25.85
N VAL A 410 1.36 -3.04 -25.02
CA VAL A 410 1.99 -1.77 -24.64
C VAL A 410 3.29 -2.05 -23.89
N VAL A 411 4.31 -1.26 -24.18
CA VAL A 411 5.51 -1.14 -23.35
C VAL A 411 5.73 0.33 -23.00
N ARG A 412 6.16 0.58 -21.76
CA ARG A 412 6.33 1.95 -21.22
C ARG A 412 7.75 2.20 -20.74
N GLY A 413 8.03 3.47 -20.50
CA GLY A 413 9.35 3.95 -20.12
C GLY A 413 10.26 4.07 -21.32
N SER A 414 11.55 3.94 -21.07
CA SER A 414 12.62 4.09 -22.06
C SER A 414 13.63 2.98 -21.82
N LYS A 415 14.75 2.99 -22.52
CA LYS A 415 15.80 1.98 -22.36
C LYS A 415 17.17 2.63 -22.30
N HIS A 416 18.14 1.89 -21.78
CA HIS A 416 19.52 2.33 -21.59
C HIS A 416 20.18 2.96 -22.83
N ASN A 417 19.69 2.69 -24.04
CA ASN A 417 20.20 3.24 -25.29
C ASN A 417 19.25 4.18 -26.05
N SER A 418 18.09 4.49 -25.48
CA SER A 418 17.14 5.44 -26.06
C SER A 418 17.65 6.87 -25.98
N TYR A 419 17.11 7.74 -26.83
CA TYR A 419 17.37 9.17 -26.76
C TYR A 419 16.61 9.77 -25.56
N ALA A 420 17.04 10.95 -25.11
CA ALA A 420 16.33 11.66 -24.04
C ALA A 420 14.85 11.93 -24.41
N GLY A 421 14.54 12.19 -25.69
CA GLY A 421 13.18 12.37 -26.21
C GLY A 421 12.21 11.23 -25.91
N ASP A 422 12.71 9.99 -25.84
CA ASP A 422 11.90 8.81 -25.56
C ASP A 422 11.74 8.56 -24.04
N SER A 423 12.43 9.35 -23.21
CA SER A 423 12.45 9.16 -21.76
C SER A 423 11.35 9.92 -21.03
N ARG A 424 10.35 10.43 -21.76
CA ARG A 424 9.21 11.19 -21.20
C ARG A 424 8.21 10.26 -20.51
N SER A 425 7.53 10.75 -19.48
CA SER A 425 6.43 10.06 -18.80
C SER A 425 5.34 9.62 -19.79
N ALA A 426 5.08 10.45 -20.81
CA ALA A 426 4.06 10.17 -21.81
C ALA A 426 4.52 9.18 -22.90
N PHE A 427 5.82 8.94 -23.11
CA PHE A 427 6.32 8.18 -24.25
C PHE A 427 5.87 6.71 -24.29
N ARG A 428 5.02 6.36 -25.26
CA ARG A 428 4.41 5.02 -25.40
C ARG A 428 5.05 4.26 -26.55
N ASP A 429 5.19 2.95 -26.37
CA ASP A 429 5.68 2.06 -27.42
C ASP A 429 4.98 0.70 -27.30
N ASN A 430 5.31 -0.24 -28.20
CA ASN A 430 4.65 -1.53 -28.28
C ASN A 430 5.59 -2.62 -28.78
N GLU A 431 5.31 -3.87 -28.40
CA GLU A 431 6.06 -5.03 -28.86
C GLU A 431 5.15 -6.25 -29.04
N LEU A 432 5.57 -7.19 -29.89
CA LEU A 432 4.88 -8.47 -30.04
C LEU A 432 5.00 -9.29 -28.73
N PRO A 433 3.96 -9.97 -28.24
CA PRO A 433 3.99 -10.67 -26.95
C PRO A 433 5.07 -11.76 -26.82
N ASN A 434 5.54 -12.30 -27.95
CA ASN A 434 6.60 -13.31 -28.03
C ASN A 434 8.00 -12.72 -28.27
N LEU A 435 8.12 -11.40 -28.44
CA LEU A 435 9.40 -10.74 -28.64
C LEU A 435 10.17 -10.62 -27.32
N SER A 436 11.47 -10.91 -27.37
CA SER A 436 12.40 -10.65 -26.28
C SER A 436 13.49 -9.71 -26.76
N SER A 437 13.95 -8.83 -25.89
CA SER A 437 14.98 -7.83 -26.20
C SER A 437 15.84 -7.57 -24.97
N SER A 438 17.11 -7.23 -25.17
CA SER A 438 18.02 -6.85 -24.08
C SER A 438 17.70 -5.48 -23.46
N ALA A 439 16.55 -4.91 -23.80
CA ALA A 439 16.07 -3.62 -23.35
C ALA A 439 14.58 -3.67 -22.97
N LEU A 440 14.07 -4.85 -22.66
CA LEU A 440 12.66 -5.09 -22.34
C LEU A 440 12.55 -6.05 -21.16
N GLY A 441 11.97 -5.54 -20.07
CA GLY A 441 11.77 -6.24 -18.81
C GLY A 441 10.36 -6.01 -18.27
N LEU A 442 10.23 -6.00 -16.95
CA LEU A 442 8.93 -5.86 -16.29
C LEU A 442 9.06 -5.23 -14.91
N ARG A 443 7.93 -4.72 -14.45
CA ARG A 443 7.66 -4.32 -13.07
C ARG A 443 6.31 -4.89 -12.67
N LEU A 444 6.17 -5.23 -11.38
CA LEU A 444 4.93 -5.80 -10.86
C LEU A 444 3.97 -4.73 -10.38
N ALA A 445 2.68 -5.02 -10.50
CA ALA A 445 1.58 -4.33 -9.86
C ALA A 445 0.68 -5.33 -9.14
N TRP A 446 -0.09 -4.86 -8.17
CA TRP A 446 -1.13 -5.65 -7.51
C TRP A 446 -2.27 -4.74 -7.05
N PRO A 447 -3.50 -4.90 -7.59
CA PRO A 447 -4.64 -4.12 -7.14
C PRO A 447 -4.92 -4.42 -5.66
N THR A 448 -5.13 -3.38 -4.83
CA THR A 448 -5.56 -3.64 -3.45
C THR A 448 -7.02 -4.13 -3.46
N PRO A 449 -7.37 -5.12 -2.63
CA PRO A 449 -8.75 -5.62 -2.49
C PRO A 449 -9.79 -4.51 -2.30
#